data_AF-A0A2U8W404-F1
#
_entry.id   AF-A0A2U8W404-F1
#
_cell.length_a   1.000
_cell.length_b   1.000
_cell.length_c   1.000
_cell.angle_alpha   90.00
_cell.angle_beta   90.00
_cell.angle_gamma   90.00
#
_symmetry.space_group_name_H-M   'P 1'
#
loop_
_entity.id
_entity.type
_entity.pdbx_description
1 polymer ?
#
loop_
_entity_poly.entity_id
_entity_poly.type
_entity_poly.pdbx_seq_one_letter_code
_entity_poly.pdbx_strand_id
1 'polypeptide(L)' 'MVALSLKLHGWQMTLIVGALLLAMGIGLVVFAMPKRSGKQPAFLRRDAAFVPYPAICLVFVAFGAALIISSIV' A
#
# COMPACT_ATOMS: atom_id res chain seq x y z
N MET A 1 -21.09 -17.68 -21.68
CA MET A 1 -21.39 -16.35 -21.10
C MET A 1 -21.01 -16.23 -19.62
N VAL A 2 -21.20 -17.27 -18.77
CA VAL A 2 -20.85 -17.22 -17.33
C VAL A 2 -19.35 -16.98 -17.03
N ALA A 3 -18.44 -17.57 -17.81
CA ALA A 3 -17.00 -17.40 -17.62
C ALA A 3 -16.50 -15.95 -17.84
N LEU A 4 -17.20 -15.18 -18.68
CA LEU A 4 -16.86 -13.78 -18.96
C LEU A 4 -17.24 -12.86 -17.78
N SER A 5 -18.40 -13.10 -17.16
CA SER A 5 -18.86 -12.36 -15.98
C SER A 5 -18.02 -12.62 -14.73
N LEU A 6 -17.51 -13.84 -14.54
CA LEU A 6 -16.59 -14.19 -13.46
C LEU A 6 -15.22 -13.53 -13.64
N LYS A 7 -14.72 -13.51 -14.87
CA LYS A 7 -13.42 -12.88 -15.19
C LYS A 7 -13.48 -11.36 -15.01
N LEU A 8 -14.61 -10.73 -15.34
CA LEU A 8 -14.83 -9.30 -15.09
C LEU A 8 -14.83 -8.96 -13.59
N HIS A 9 -15.51 -9.77 -12.77
CA HIS A 9 -15.53 -9.59 -11.31
C HIS A 9 -14.15 -9.80 -10.70
N GLY A 10 -13.43 -10.86 -11.10
CA GLY A 10 -12.07 -11.10 -10.62
C GLY A 10 -11.14 -9.93 -10.92
N TRP A 11 -11.21 -9.41 -12.16
CA TRP A 11 -10.41 -8.30 -12.62
C TRP A 11 -10.66 -7.00 -11.85
N GLN A 12 -11.93 -6.66 -11.63
CA GLN A 12 -12.33 -5.50 -10.82
C GLN A 12 -11.85 -5.62 -9.38
N MET A 13 -11.94 -6.82 -8.78
CA MET A 13 -11.48 -7.05 -7.41
C MET A 13 -9.97 -6.87 -7.28
N THR A 14 -9.16 -7.37 -8.22
CA THR A 14 -7.70 -7.15 -8.21
C THR A 14 -7.32 -5.69 -8.32
N LEU A 15 -8.03 -4.91 -9.15
CA LEU A 15 -7.81 -3.46 -9.28
C LEU A 15 -8.14 -2.72 -7.99
N ILE A 16 -9.30 -2.99 -7.38
CA ILE A 16 -9.73 -2.36 -6.14
C ILE A 16 -8.76 -2.69 -5.00
N VAL A 17 -8.38 -3.96 -4.87
CA VAL A 17 -7.44 -4.41 -3.84
C VAL A 17 -6.06 -3.79 -4.05
N GLY A 18 -5.55 -3.77 -5.29
CA GLY A 18 -4.28 -3.12 -5.62
C GLY A 18 -4.28 -1.62 -5.30
N ALA A 19 -5.35 -0.91 -5.65
CA ALA A 19 -5.52 0.51 -5.33
C ALA A 19 -5.61 0.78 -3.82
N LEU A 20 -6.32 -0.06 -3.07
CA LEU A 20 -6.40 0.05 -1.61
C LEU A 20 -5.05 -0.18 -0.94
N LEU A 21 -4.29 -1.20 -1.36
CA LEU A 21 -2.95 -1.46 -0.83
C LEU A 21 -1.99 -0.30 -1.13
N LEU A 22 -2.03 0.23 -2.36
CA LEU A 22 -1.21 1.37 -2.76
C LEU A 22 -1.55 2.61 -1.91
N ALA A 23 -2.85 2.90 -1.74
CA ALA A 23 -3.33 4.02 -0.93
C ALA A 23 -2.93 3.88 0.55
N MET A 24 -3.01 2.67 1.12
CA MET A 24 -2.54 2.40 2.48
C MET A 24 -1.03 2.60 2.61
N GLY A 25 -0.24 2.09 1.67
CA GLY A 25 1.21 2.26 1.66
C GLY A 25 1.62 3.74 1.59
N ILE A 26 1.00 4.50 0.69
CA ILE A 26 1.23 5.96 0.58
C ILE A 26 0.78 6.69 1.85
N GLY A 27 -0.38 6.33 2.40
CA GLY A 27 -0.89 6.90 3.64
C GLY A 27 0.06 6.69 4.83
N LEU A 28 0.63 5.50 4.96
CA LEU A 28 1.62 5.16 5.99
C LEU A 28 2.91 5.98 5.84
N VAL A 29 3.37 6.23 4.61
CA VAL A 29 4.54 7.06 4.32
C VAL A 29 4.27 8.51 4.70
N VAL A 30 3.14 9.07 4.29
CA VAL A 30 2.75 10.45 4.62
C VAL A 30 2.59 10.62 6.12
N PHE A 31 2.04 9.62 6.82
CA PHE A 31 1.86 9.65 8.27
C PHE A 31 3.19 9.57 9.04
N ALA A 32 4.20 8.89 8.48
CA ALA A 32 5.53 8.82 9.06
C ALA A 32 6.42 10.03 8.72
N MET A 33 6.03 10.84 7.75
CA MET A 33 6.80 12.02 7.36
C MET A 33 6.83 13.03 8.52
N PRO A 34 8.02 13.53 8.92
CA PRO A 34 8.13 14.47 10.03
C PRO A 34 7.36 15.75 9.71
N LYS A 35 6.39 16.10 10.55
CA LYS A 35 5.67 17.38 10.43
C LYS A 35 6.63 18.53 10.67
N ARG A 36 6.34 19.70 10.08
CA ARG A 36 7.09 20.98 10.18
C ARG A 36 7.54 21.40 11.60
N SER A 37 6.96 20.80 12.64
CA SER A 37 7.34 20.94 14.05
C SER A 37 8.65 20.21 14.44
N GLY A 38 9.26 19.41 13.56
CA GLY A 38 10.50 18.67 13.85
C GLY A 38 10.34 17.50 14.84
N LYS A 39 9.13 17.26 15.36
CA LYS A 39 8.83 16.12 16.23
C LYS A 39 8.58 14.87 15.37
N GLN A 40 9.46 13.88 15.48
CA GLN A 40 9.19 12.54 14.94
C GLN A 40 7.91 11.96 15.58
N PRO A 41 7.08 11.23 14.83
CA PRO A 41 5.87 10.60 15.38
C PRO A 41 6.24 9.64 16.52
N ALA A 42 5.44 9.63 17.59
CA ALA A 42 5.74 8.90 18.83
C ALA A 42 6.01 7.40 18.63
N PHE A 43 5.49 6.82 17.54
CA PHE A 43 5.68 5.43 17.14
C PHE A 43 7.08 5.14 16.56
N LEU A 44 7.74 6.12 15.92
CA LEU A 44 9.12 6.00 15.42
C LEU A 44 10.17 6.27 16.50
N ARG A 45 9.75 6.73 17.69
CA ARG A 45 10.65 7.08 18.81
C ARG A 45 11.23 5.85 19.52
N ARG A 46 10.74 4.64 19.21
CA ARG A 46 11.37 3.37 19.61
C ARG A 46 12.31 2.93 18.49
N ASP A 47 13.60 2.78 18.77
CA ASP A 47 14.62 2.36 17.80
C ASP A 47 14.24 1.08 17.03
N ALA A 48 13.51 0.16 17.66
CA ALA A 48 13.05 -1.08 17.04
C ALA A 48 11.98 -0.90 15.95
N ALA A 49 11.23 0.20 15.93
CA ALA A 49 10.20 0.47 14.92
C ALA A 49 10.75 1.22 13.70
N PHE A 50 11.95 1.79 13.79
CA PHE A 50 12.56 2.62 12.76
C PHE A 50 12.91 1.84 11.48
N VAL A 51 13.28 0.56 11.63
CA VAL A 51 13.68 -0.33 10.53
C VAL A 51 12.48 -1.06 9.88
N PRO A 52 11.56 -1.70 10.63
CA PRO A 52 10.47 -2.47 10.01
C PRO A 52 9.40 -1.56 9.39
N TYR A 53 9.18 -0.36 9.90
CA TYR A 53 8.14 0.54 9.38
C TYR A 53 8.35 0.92 7.91
N PRO A 54 9.52 1.44 7.47
CA PRO A 54 9.75 1.74 6.05
C PRO A 54 9.72 0.48 5.18
N ALA A 55 10.17 -0.67 5.68
CA ALA A 55 10.07 -1.95 4.95
C ALA A 55 8.60 -2.34 4.72
N ILE A 56 7.75 -2.23 5.74
CA ILE A 56 6.31 -2.51 5.62
C ILE A 56 5.66 -1.56 4.62
N CYS A 57 5.93 -0.25 4.70
CA CYS A 57 5.43 0.73 3.72
C CYS A 57 5.80 0.33 2.28
N LEU A 58 7.06 -0.04 2.06
CA LEU A 58 7.53 -0.47 0.74
C LEU A 58 6.84 -1.75 0.26
N VAL A 59 6.62 -2.72 1.14
CA VAL A 59 5.88 -3.95 0.80
C VAL A 59 4.46 -3.63 0.34
N PHE A 60 3.73 -2.78 1.09
CA PHE A 60 2.37 -2.38 0.72
C PHE A 60 2.32 -1.65 -0.62
N VAL A 61 3.25 -0.72 -0.88
CA VAL A 61 3.33 0.00 -2.14
C VAL A 61 3.71 -0.93 -3.29
N ALA A 62 4.72 -1.79 -3.12
CA ALA A 62 5.18 -2.72 -4.14
C ALA A 62 4.10 -3.75 -4.51
N PHE A 63 3.42 -4.33 -3.52
CA PHE A 63 2.31 -5.25 -3.77
C PHE A 63 1.11 -4.55 -4.42
N GLY A 64 0.74 -3.35 -3.95
CA GLY A 64 -0.33 -2.56 -4.56
C GLY A 64 -0.04 -2.25 -6.03
N ALA A 65 1.18 -1.80 -6.34
CA ALA A 65 1.63 -1.55 -7.70
C ALA A 65 1.65 -2.82 -8.55
N ALA A 66 2.16 -3.94 -8.02
CA ALA A 66 2.21 -5.21 -8.72
C ALA A 66 0.81 -5.74 -9.09
N LEU A 67 -0.17 -5.60 -8.20
CA LEU A 67 -1.56 -6.01 -8.45
C LEU A 67 -2.24 -5.14 -9.52
N ILE A 68 -1.94 -3.84 -9.54
CA ILE A 68 -2.45 -2.93 -10.59
C ILE A 68 -1.78 -3.25 -11.94
N ILE A 69 -0.47 -3.49 -11.97
CA ILE A 69 0.24 -3.82 -13.22
C ILE A 69 -0.25 -5.19 -13.75
N SER A 70 -0.42 -6.18 -12.87
CA SER A 70 -0.87 -7.52 -13.24
C SER A 70 -2.33 -7.60 -13.68
N SER A 71 -3.14 -6.58 -13.38
CA SER A 71 -4.49 -6.51 -13.94
C SER A 71 -4.49 -5.87 -15.32
N ILE A 72 -3.52 -5.00 -15.64
CA ILE A 72 -3.46 -4.32 -16.94
C ILE A 72 -2.80 -5.20 -18.01
N VAL A 73 -1.80 -6.01 -17.62
CA VAL A 73 -1.09 -7.00 -18.47
C VAL A 73 -1.89 -8.29 -18.60
#